data_AF-T1DVG6-F1
#
_entry.id   AF-T1DVG6-F1
#
_cell.length_a   1.000
_cell.length_b   1.000
_cell.length_c   1.000
_cell.angle_alpha   90.00
_cell.angle_beta   90.00
_cell.angle_gamma   90.00
#
_symmetry.space_group_name_H-M   'P 1'
#
loop_
_entity.id
_entity.type
_entity.pdbx_description
1 polymer ?
#
loop_
_entity_poly.entity_id
_entity_poly.type
_entity_poly.pdbx_seq_one_letter_code
_entity_poly.pdbx_strand_id
1 'polypeptide(L)' 'MDWTNEQSRTSLESKDKFSRPQILNIDALNIAEFDVIFIGFPIWWYSAPHIIFSFLESFDFSKKTIIPFAQVAGVN' A
#
# COMPACT_ATOMS: atom_id res chain seq x y z
N MET A 1 10.66 9.32 -1.53
CA MET A 1 11.07 8.25 -0.62
C MET A 1 12.54 8.48 -0.36
N ASP A 2 12.89 8.84 0.86
CA ASP A 2 14.28 8.93 1.29
C ASP A 2 14.43 7.94 2.45
N TRP A 3 15.00 6.77 2.15
CA TRP A 3 15.14 5.67 3.10
C TRP A 3 16.28 5.92 4.10
N THR A 4 17.19 6.84 3.76
CA THR A 4 18.33 7.21 4.61
C THR A 4 17.96 8.25 5.67
N ASN A 5 16.82 8.93 5.47
CA ASN A 5 16.29 9.91 6.40
C ASN A 5 15.22 9.26 7.30
N GLU A 6 15.54 9.12 8.59
CA GLU A 6 14.63 8.57 9.60
C GLU A 6 13.38 9.42 9.86
N GLN A 7 13.42 10.72 9.53
CA GLN A 7 12.30 11.65 9.64
C GLN A 7 11.51 11.77 8.33
N SER A 8 11.88 11.04 7.28
CA SER A 8 11.08 11.04 6.07
C SER A 8 9.69 10.46 6.36
N ARG A 9 8.68 10.98 5.66
CA ARG A 9 7.28 10.51 5.80
C ARG A 9 7.20 8.98 5.74
N THR A 10 7.90 8.38 4.78
CA THR A 10 7.93 6.93 4.54
C THR A 10 8.56 6.16 5.70
N SER A 11 9.58 6.72 6.36
CA SER A 11 10.20 6.12 7.56
C SER A 11 9.28 6.21 8.78
N LEU A 12 8.60 7.34 8.97
CA LEU A 12 7.63 7.51 10.06
C LEU A 12 6.42 6.60 9.91
N GLU A 13 5.83 6.56 8.71
CA GLU A 13 4.71 5.67 8.37
C GLU A 13 5.08 4.19 8.54
N SER A 14 6.31 3.80 8.20
CA SER A 14 6.76 2.39 8.33
C SER A 14 7.05 1.98 9.78
N LYS A 15 7.43 2.93 10.66
CA LYS A 15 7.69 2.65 12.08
C LYS A 15 6.39 2.52 12.88
N ASP A 16 5.35 3.28 12.51
CA ASP A 16 4.04 3.23 13.15
C ASP A 16 3.13 2.16 12.52
N LYS A 17 2.96 1.03 13.23
CA LYS A 17 2.11 -0.09 12.79
C LYS A 17 0.64 0.30 12.55
N PHE A 18 0.17 1.35 13.20
CA PHE A 18 -1.21 1.84 13.07
C PHE A 18 -1.35 2.93 12.02
N SER A 19 -0.26 3.31 11.33
CA SER A 19 -0.30 4.29 10.27
C SER A 19 -1.30 3.85 9.19
N ARG A 20 -2.22 4.76 8.86
CA ARG A 20 -3.17 4.65 7.74
C ARG A 20 -3.12 5.93 6.91
N PRO A 21 -2.12 6.08 6.02
CA PRO A 21 -2.03 7.25 5.16
C PRO A 21 -3.32 7.41 4.34
N GLN A 22 -3.80 8.66 4.22
CA GLN A 22 -4.98 8.98 3.43
C GLN A 22 -4.70 8.77 1.93
N ILE A 23 -5.67 8.18 1.24
CA ILE A 23 -5.65 8.01 -0.21
C ILE A 23 -6.57 9.06 -0.82
N LEU A 24 -6.00 9.91 -1.68
CA LEU A 24 -6.77 10.92 -2.38
C LEU A 24 -7.71 10.25 -3.41
N ASN A 25 -8.95 10.75 -3.49
CA ASN A 25 -9.97 10.28 -4.43
C ASN A 25 -10.29 8.79 -4.33
N ILE A 26 -10.18 8.19 -3.13
CA ILE A 26 -10.48 6.77 -2.91
C ILE A 26 -11.92 6.41 -3.32
N ASP A 27 -12.88 7.30 -3.06
CA ASP A 27 -14.30 7.08 -3.36
C ASP A 27 -14.64 7.12 -4.85
N ALA A 28 -13.73 7.65 -5.69
CA ALA A 28 -13.92 7.67 -7.14
C ALA A 28 -13.68 6.29 -7.78
N LEU A 29 -13.09 5.35 -7.04
CA LEU A 29 -12.79 4.01 -7.52
C LEU A 29 -13.92 3.04 -7.19
N ASN A 30 -14.61 2.52 -8.20
CA ASN A 30 -15.59 1.45 -8.03
C ASN A 30 -14.94 0.07 -8.21
N ILE A 31 -14.47 -0.55 -7.12
CA ILE A 31 -13.86 -1.88 -7.22
C ILE A 31 -14.88 -3.01 -7.43
N ALA A 32 -16.19 -2.73 -7.26
CA ALA A 32 -17.23 -3.75 -7.30
C ALA A 32 -17.30 -4.46 -8.65
N GLU A 33 -16.96 -3.76 -9.73
CA GLU A 33 -16.99 -4.23 -11.12
C GLU A 33 -15.88 -5.23 -11.48
N PHE A 34 -14.87 -5.39 -10.63
CA PHE A 34 -13.71 -6.24 -10.90
C PHE A 34 -13.73 -7.52 -10.08
N ASP A 35 -13.53 -8.66 -10.75
CA ASP A 35 -13.35 -9.97 -10.10
C ASP A 35 -11.89 -10.23 -9.71
N VAL A 36 -10.94 -9.66 -10.45
CA VAL A 36 -9.49 -9.83 -10.23
C VAL A 36 -8.83 -8.45 -10.10
N ILE A 37 -8.08 -8.23 -9.03
CA ILE A 37 -7.41 -6.97 -8.71
C ILE A 37 -5.93 -7.24 -8.50
N PHE A 38 -5.09 -6.65 -9.34
CA PHE A 38 -3.64 -6.68 -9.17
C PHE A 38 -3.21 -5.48 -8.32
N ILE A 39 -2.48 -5.72 -7.23
CA ILE A 39 -2.01 -4.66 -6.32
C ILE A 39 -0.50 -4.62 -6.36
N GLY A 40 0.04 -3.55 -6.95
CA GLY A 40 1.47 -3.31 -7.06
C GLY A 40 1.98 -2.37 -5.98
N PHE A 41 3.09 -2.72 -5.32
CA PHE A 41 3.74 -1.82 -4.36
C PHE A 41 5.26 -2.00 -4.28
N PRO A 42 6.01 -0.95 -3.93
CA PRO A 42 7.41 -1.11 -3.57
C PRO A 42 7.53 -1.84 -2.23
N ILE A 43 8.58 -2.63 -2.03
CA ILE A 43 8.91 -3.14 -0.70
C ILE A 43 9.58 -2.03 0.12
N TRP A 44 9.00 -1.68 1.27
CA TRP A 44 9.59 -0.79 2.26
C TRP A 44 9.92 -1.60 3.51
N TRP A 45 11.17 -1.58 3.95
CA TRP A 45 11.61 -2.26 5.18
C TRP A 45 11.08 -3.71 5.28
N TYR A 46 11.18 -4.47 4.18
CA TYR A 46 10.74 -5.87 4.05
C TYR A 46 9.22 -6.10 4.12
N SER A 47 8.40 -5.06 4.02
CA SER A 47 6.93 -5.14 4.04
C SER A 47 6.27 -4.27 2.96
N ALA A 48 4.96 -4.46 2.77
CA ALA A 48 4.13 -3.53 2.02
C ALA A 48 4.06 -2.17 2.76
N PRO A 49 4.05 -1.03 2.03
CA PRO A 49 3.84 0.28 2.63
C PRO A 49 2.47 0.37 3.31
N HIS A 50 2.37 1.17 4.38
CA HIS A 50 1.14 1.24 5.17
C HIS A 50 -0.09 1.72 4.41
N ILE A 51 0.10 2.49 3.33
CA ILE A 51 -0.98 2.92 2.42
C ILE A 51 -1.68 1.75 1.73
N ILE A 52 -1.02 0.59 1.57
CA ILE A 52 -1.64 -0.62 1.03
C ILE A 52 -2.66 -1.19 2.02
N PHE A 53 -2.40 -1.10 3.32
CA PHE A 53 -3.41 -1.47 4.33
C PHE A 53 -4.57 -0.48 4.34
N SER A 54 -4.31 0.83 4.22
CA SER A 54 -5.39 1.82 4.03
C SER A 54 -6.29 1.46 2.85
N PHE A 55 -5.71 1.06 1.71
CA PHE A 55 -6.46 0.67 0.53
C PHE A 55 -7.30 -0.59 0.78
N LEU A 56 -6.70 -1.64 1.37
CA LEU A 56 -7.39 -2.90 1.66
C LEU A 56 -8.52 -2.74 2.67
N GLU A 57 -8.40 -1.81 3.61
CA GLU A 57 -9.44 -1.50 4.60
C GLU A 57 -10.54 -0.59 4.05
N SER A 58 -10.31 0.08 2.91
CA SER A 58 -11.27 1.03 2.32
C SER A 58 -12.40 0.34 1.53
N PHE A 59 -12.27 -0.94 1.19
CA PHE A 59 -13.25 -1.64 0.36
C PHE A 59 -13.53 -3.07 0.83
N ASP A 60 -14.67 -3.61 0.43
CA ASP A 60 -14.99 -5.02 0.57
C ASP A 60 -14.42 -5.83 -0.62
N PHE A 61 -13.46 -6.71 -0.31
CA PHE A 61 -12.84 -7.61 -1.28
C PHE A 61 -13.46 -9.02 -1.27
N SER A 62 -14.59 -9.21 -0.57
CA SER A 62 -15.29 -10.49 -0.54
C SER A 62 -15.55 -11.00 -1.96
N LYS A 63 -15.15 -12.26 -2.21
CA LYS A 63 -15.28 -12.96 -3.50
C LYS A 63 -14.41 -12.39 -4.64
N LYS A 64 -13.49 -11.46 -4.37
CA LYS A 64 -12.53 -10.96 -5.35
C LYS A 64 -11.20 -11.70 -5.23
N THR A 65 -10.49 -11.86 -6.34
CA THR A 65 -9.13 -12.39 -6.37
C THR A 65 -8.13 -11.25 -6.31
N ILE A 66 -7.30 -11.21 -5.28
CA ILE A 66 -6.23 -10.21 -5.15
C ILE A 66 -4.90 -10.84 -5.52
N ILE A 67 -4.18 -10.23 -6.46
CA ILE A 67 -2.86 -10.67 -6.91
C ILE A 67 -1.83 -9.58 -6.55
N PRO A 68 -1.10 -9.74 -5.42
CA PRO A 68 -0.05 -8.79 -5.08
C PRO A 68 1.18 -9.00 -5.97
N PHE A 69 1.82 -7.90 -6.34
CA PHE A 69 3.16 -7.92 -6.92
C PHE A 69 3.98 -6.79 -6.31
N ALA A 70 5.28 -7.02 -6.18
CA ALA A 70 6.15 -6.05 -5.56
C ALA A 70 7.44 -5.83 -6.34
N GLN A 71 7.90 -4.59 -6.35
CA GLN A 71 9.23 -4.24 -6.83
C GLN A 71 10.11 -3.91 -5.62
N VAL A 72 11.27 -4.55 -5.55
CA VAL A 72 12.30 -4.17 -4.57
C VAL A 72 13.12 -3.04 -5.19
N ALA A 73 13.25 -1.91 -4.50
CA ALA A 73 14.22 -0.90 -4.88
C ALA A 73 15.61 -1.52 -4.70
N GLY A 74 16.35 -1.71 -5.80
CA GLY A 74 17.62 -2.43 -5.80
C GLY A 74 18.59 -1.89 -4.74
N VAL A 75 19.20 -2.80 -3.99
CA VAL A 75 20.40 -2.54 -3.19
C VAL A 75 21.56 -2.31 -4.17
N ASN A 76 21.94 -1.05 -4.37
CA ASN A 76 23.22 -0.68 -4.96
C ASN A 76 24.19 -0.28 -3.85
#